data_AF-A0A8S4AU99-F1
#
_entry.id   AF-A0A8S4AU99-F1
#
_cell.length_a   1.000
_cell.length_b   1.000
_cell.length_c   1.000
_cell.angle_alpha   90.00
_cell.angle_beta   90.00
_cell.angle_gamma   90.00
#
_symmetry.space_group_name_H-M   'P 1'
#
loop_
_entity.id
_entity.type
_entity.pdbx_description
1 polymer ?
#
loop_
_entity_poly.entity_id
_entity_poly.type
_entity_poly.pdbx_seq_one_letter_code
_entity_poly.pdbx_strand_id
1 'polypeptide(L)'
;MPTTNRIISEPRKADKIKKSKTGKPPAEKIPVYEPNIPEPKRRADLIKFWINLSMDDRTANKALWITEGGAKVARMTDSVTCPVLDRPERYEYAPQVLCKEGIMGFRGYWEVDFSGWVVVGVAYEGAGRRNIDGPCGFGENEESWGLEWSGSSYHVWHKGQNTAITDIPKFSTIGVYLDQPAGILKFYAVEEVKGGEESTGAREVKLLQQIRSTFKEKMVPDWIHLSLDEKTANKMLWISDSGSKVCRKNREISPVLDRPERYECSPQVVCKEQIWNSRAYWEVTHTGWVVIGATYEDAGRRAESGQCGLGENEESWGLCWSGMRYEVWFTGVHKDISNIPFFSTIGVYIDQPAGIISYYAVTCEGTQRE
;
A
#
# COMPACT_ATOMS: atom_id res chain seq x y z
N MET A 1 73.27 -19.30 -32.36
CA MET A 1 72.12 -20.21 -32.59
C MET A 1 70.82 -19.43 -32.33
N PRO A 2 69.66 -19.84 -32.89
CA PRO A 2 68.35 -19.20 -32.62
C PRO A 2 67.84 -19.52 -31.19
N THR A 3 66.70 -19.05 -30.65
CA THR A 3 65.43 -18.43 -31.17
C THR A 3 64.91 -17.41 -30.09
N THR A 4 63.73 -16.74 -30.01
CA THR A 4 62.35 -16.89 -30.55
C THR A 4 61.55 -15.56 -30.50
N ASN A 5 60.43 -15.52 -31.25
CA ASN A 5 59.21 -14.66 -31.20
C ASN A 5 58.89 -13.88 -29.88
N ARG A 6 58.23 -12.71 -29.88
CA ARG A 6 56.89 -12.39 -30.44
C ARG A 6 56.78 -10.90 -30.88
N ILE A 7 56.29 -10.60 -32.09
CA ILE A 7 54.88 -10.30 -32.47
C ILE A 7 54.31 -9.01 -31.83
N ILE A 8 54.02 -8.03 -32.70
CA ILE A 8 53.44 -6.71 -32.40
C ILE A 8 51.91 -6.79 -32.52
N SER A 9 51.17 -6.03 -31.69
CA SER A 9 49.71 -5.97 -31.68
C SER A 9 49.14 -4.81 -32.52
N GLU A 10 48.16 -5.08 -33.37
CA GLU A 10 47.38 -4.07 -34.11
C GLU A 10 46.35 -3.31 -33.23
N PRO A 11 45.95 -2.08 -33.61
CA PRO A 11 44.92 -1.32 -32.90
C PRO A 11 43.49 -1.83 -33.18
N ARG A 12 42.59 -1.64 -32.21
CA ARG A 12 41.20 -2.13 -32.27
C ARG A 12 40.36 -1.38 -33.32
N LYS A 13 39.56 -2.12 -34.09
CA LYS A 13 38.50 -1.57 -34.95
C LYS A 13 37.38 -0.95 -34.10
N ALA A 14 36.78 0.14 -34.59
CA ALA A 14 35.61 0.76 -33.99
C ALA A 14 34.32 0.28 -34.68
N ASP A 15 33.43 -0.34 -33.91
CA ASP A 15 32.13 -0.79 -34.41
C ASP A 15 31.00 0.21 -34.09
N LYS A 16 30.07 0.36 -35.04
CA LYS A 16 29.05 1.41 -35.01
C LYS A 16 27.78 0.91 -34.32
N ILE A 17 27.54 1.37 -33.08
CA ILE A 17 26.27 1.15 -32.39
C ILE A 17 25.14 1.83 -33.18
N LYS A 18 24.25 1.03 -33.77
CA LYS A 18 23.02 1.52 -34.41
C LYS A 18 22.07 2.03 -33.33
N LYS A 19 21.67 3.30 -33.39
CA LYS A 19 20.55 3.82 -32.61
C LYS A 19 19.28 3.03 -32.96
N SER A 20 18.76 2.25 -32.02
CA SER A 20 17.39 1.74 -32.11
C SER A 20 16.42 2.92 -32.07
N LYS A 21 15.37 2.88 -32.90
CA LYS A 21 14.27 3.83 -32.78
C LYS A 21 13.45 3.43 -31.56
N THR A 22 13.28 4.34 -30.60
CA THR A 22 12.33 4.16 -29.51
C THR A 22 10.92 4.01 -30.08
N GLY A 23 10.32 2.85 -29.88
CA GLY A 23 8.92 2.63 -30.23
C GLY A 23 8.03 3.53 -29.38
N LYS A 24 7.07 4.21 -30.00
CA LYS A 24 5.96 4.83 -29.28
C LYS A 24 5.21 3.70 -28.54
N PRO A 25 4.81 3.86 -27.25
CA PRO A 25 4.04 2.84 -26.56
C PRO A 25 2.77 2.50 -27.36
N PRO A 26 2.31 1.23 -27.36
CA PRO A 26 1.10 0.85 -28.06
C PRO A 26 -0.08 1.65 -27.49
N ALA A 27 -0.90 2.22 -28.38
CA ALA A 27 -2.13 2.88 -27.96
C ALA A 27 -3.07 1.86 -27.30
N GLU A 28 -3.61 2.20 -26.13
CA GLU A 28 -4.62 1.38 -25.47
C GLU A 28 -5.83 1.20 -26.39
N LYS A 29 -6.23 -0.06 -26.59
CA LYS A 29 -7.41 -0.39 -27.37
C LYS A 29 -8.65 -0.22 -26.50
N ILE A 30 -9.21 1.00 -26.52
CA ILE A 30 -10.50 1.30 -25.89
C ILE A 30 -11.52 0.22 -26.33
N PRO A 31 -12.22 -0.46 -25.40
CA PRO A 31 -13.25 -1.43 -25.74
C PRO A 31 -14.36 -0.82 -26.60
N VAL A 32 -14.89 -1.59 -27.55
CA VAL A 32 -16.04 -1.15 -28.37
C VAL A 32 -17.26 -0.98 -27.47
N TYR A 33 -17.86 0.21 -27.49
CA TYR A 33 -19.00 0.52 -26.63
C TYR A 33 -20.33 0.07 -27.23
N GLU A 34 -20.99 -0.87 -26.54
CA GLU A 34 -22.36 -1.29 -26.86
C GLU A 34 -23.38 -0.46 -26.05
N PRO A 35 -24.24 0.35 -26.68
CA PRO A 35 -25.29 1.09 -25.98
C PRO A 35 -26.44 0.15 -25.57
N ASN A 36 -27.20 0.56 -24.55
CA ASN A 36 -28.46 -0.07 -24.12
C ASN A 36 -28.37 -1.54 -23.63
N ILE A 37 -27.18 -2.04 -23.25
CA ILE A 37 -27.09 -3.33 -22.56
C ILE A 37 -27.78 -3.28 -21.18
N PRO A 38 -28.33 -4.40 -20.65
CA PRO A 38 -28.90 -4.42 -19.32
C PRO A 38 -27.88 -4.06 -18.23
N GLU A 39 -28.23 -3.16 -17.32
CA GLU A 39 -27.35 -2.76 -16.21
C GLU A 39 -26.99 -3.99 -15.33
N PRO A 40 -25.69 -4.24 -15.05
CA PRO A 40 -25.27 -5.41 -14.26
C PRO A 40 -25.77 -5.34 -12.80
N LYS A 41 -26.16 -6.51 -12.28
CA LYS A 41 -26.78 -6.65 -10.94
C LYS A 41 -26.10 -7.63 -10.00
N ARG A 42 -25.32 -8.58 -10.52
CA ARG A 42 -24.56 -9.58 -9.75
C ARG A 42 -23.07 -9.41 -10.01
N ARG A 43 -22.21 -9.91 -9.10
CA ARG A 43 -20.76 -9.80 -9.25
C ARG A 43 -20.26 -10.47 -10.54
N ALA A 44 -20.85 -11.61 -10.89
CA ALA A 44 -20.57 -12.35 -12.12
C ALA A 44 -20.89 -11.58 -13.42
N ASP A 45 -21.73 -10.53 -13.37
CA ASP A 45 -21.97 -9.63 -14.49
C ASP A 45 -21.02 -8.42 -14.48
N LEU A 46 -20.67 -7.93 -13.29
CA LEU A 46 -19.75 -6.79 -13.11
C LEU A 46 -18.32 -7.11 -13.54
N ILE A 47 -17.82 -8.31 -13.21
CA ILE A 47 -16.46 -8.78 -13.58
C ILE A 47 -16.24 -8.80 -15.10
N LYS A 48 -17.30 -8.85 -15.91
CA LYS A 48 -17.20 -8.76 -17.39
C LYS A 48 -16.66 -7.40 -17.87
N PHE A 49 -16.67 -6.39 -17.00
CA PHE A 49 -16.13 -5.05 -17.24
C PHE A 49 -14.89 -4.77 -16.37
N TRP A 50 -14.25 -5.80 -15.79
CA TRP A 50 -13.11 -5.65 -14.91
C TRP A 50 -11.96 -4.89 -15.57
N ILE A 51 -11.45 -3.87 -14.89
CA ILE A 51 -10.24 -3.14 -15.26
C ILE A 51 -9.17 -3.32 -14.19
N ASN A 52 -7.92 -3.50 -14.64
CA ASN A 52 -6.78 -3.43 -13.74
C ASN A 52 -6.38 -1.95 -13.58
N LEU A 53 -6.13 -1.55 -12.35
CA LEU A 53 -5.77 -0.18 -11.97
C LEU A 53 -4.41 -0.17 -11.29
N SER A 54 -3.66 0.92 -11.45
CA SER A 54 -2.37 1.12 -10.78
C SER A 54 -2.17 2.57 -10.34
N MET A 55 -1.88 2.76 -9.05
CA MET A 55 -1.75 4.06 -8.40
C MET A 55 -0.64 4.94 -9.00
N ASP A 56 -0.92 6.23 -9.20
CA ASP A 56 -0.01 7.20 -9.80
C ASP A 56 0.76 7.99 -8.73
N ASP A 57 2.06 7.71 -8.59
CA ASP A 57 2.98 8.35 -7.64
C ASP A 57 3.17 9.86 -7.86
N ARG A 58 2.77 10.37 -9.03
CA ARG A 58 2.73 11.80 -9.34
C ARG A 58 1.59 12.50 -8.62
N THR A 59 0.51 11.78 -8.31
CA THR A 59 -0.74 12.32 -7.76
C THR A 59 -0.88 12.13 -6.25
N ALA A 60 -0.33 11.05 -5.70
CA ALA A 60 -0.46 10.70 -4.28
C ALA A 60 0.00 11.82 -3.34
N ASN A 61 -0.86 12.19 -2.39
CA ASN A 61 -0.53 13.14 -1.34
C ASN A 61 0.71 12.71 -0.54
N LYS A 62 1.40 13.68 0.08
CA LYS A 62 2.68 13.46 0.78
C LYS A 62 2.56 12.56 2.03
N ALA A 63 1.34 12.38 2.56
CA ALA A 63 1.02 11.43 3.62
C ALA A 63 0.56 10.05 3.10
N LEU A 64 0.62 9.77 1.79
CA LEU A 64 0.29 8.46 1.22
C LEU A 64 1.54 7.74 0.67
N TRP A 65 1.68 6.45 0.95
CA TRP A 65 2.76 5.61 0.43
C TRP A 65 2.23 4.47 -0.44
N ILE A 66 2.55 4.49 -1.74
CA ILE A 66 2.15 3.45 -2.71
C ILE A 66 3.09 2.24 -2.59
N THR A 67 2.52 1.04 -2.49
CA THR A 67 3.25 -0.24 -2.37
C THR A 67 2.73 -1.26 -3.41
N GLU A 68 3.26 -2.50 -3.38
CA GLU A 68 2.84 -3.63 -4.22
C GLU A 68 2.75 -3.28 -5.71
N GLY A 69 3.80 -2.64 -6.24
CA GLY A 69 3.91 -2.26 -7.66
C GLY A 69 2.91 -1.21 -8.14
N GLY A 70 2.12 -0.60 -7.24
CA GLY A 70 1.01 0.29 -7.57
C GLY A 70 -0.37 -0.28 -7.27
N ALA A 71 -0.50 -1.49 -6.71
CA ALA A 71 -1.79 -2.09 -6.37
C ALA A 71 -2.37 -1.63 -5.00
N LYS A 72 -1.57 -0.93 -4.18
CA LYS A 72 -1.87 -0.68 -2.77
C LYS A 72 -1.29 0.65 -2.32
N VAL A 73 -1.88 1.27 -1.30
CA VAL A 73 -1.37 2.49 -0.66
C VAL A 73 -1.75 2.51 0.81
N ALA A 74 -0.99 3.21 1.66
CA ALA A 74 -1.34 3.44 3.06
C ALA A 74 -1.14 4.91 3.45
N ARG A 75 -1.93 5.40 4.42
CA ARG A 75 -1.79 6.73 5.00
C ARG A 75 -0.81 6.72 6.19
N MET A 76 0.10 7.69 6.23
CA MET A 76 1.02 7.99 7.33
C MET A 76 0.30 8.59 8.55
N THR A 77 1.01 8.68 9.67
CA THR A 77 0.63 9.56 10.78
C THR A 77 0.84 11.02 10.37
N ASP A 78 0.03 11.94 10.90
CA ASP A 78 0.04 13.36 10.49
C ASP A 78 1.32 14.14 10.87
N SER A 79 2.29 13.46 11.50
CA SER A 79 3.61 13.98 11.89
C SER A 79 4.72 13.74 10.86
N VAL A 80 4.49 12.89 9.85
CA VAL A 80 5.50 12.57 8.81
C VAL A 80 4.91 12.78 7.42
N THR A 81 5.68 13.42 6.54
CA THR A 81 5.41 13.46 5.11
C THR A 81 6.61 12.89 4.35
N CYS A 82 6.34 12.03 3.38
CA CYS A 82 7.40 11.43 2.57
C CYS A 82 8.11 12.52 1.75
N PRO A 83 9.46 12.50 1.60
CA PRO A 83 10.22 13.45 0.78
C PRO A 83 10.04 13.19 -0.73
N VAL A 84 8.78 13.19 -1.19
CA VAL A 84 8.41 13.12 -2.60
C VAL A 84 8.60 14.49 -3.26
N LEU A 85 8.97 14.47 -4.55
CA LEU A 85 9.03 15.69 -5.34
C LEU A 85 7.64 16.34 -5.41
N ASP A 86 7.56 17.62 -5.03
CA ASP A 86 6.37 18.45 -5.22
C ASP A 86 6.10 18.64 -6.72
N ARG A 87 4.84 18.51 -7.11
CA ARG A 87 4.42 18.46 -8.52
C ARG A 87 3.00 19.02 -8.65
N PRO A 88 2.65 19.74 -9.73
CA PRO A 88 1.29 20.24 -9.96
C PRO A 88 0.21 19.15 -9.94
N GLU A 89 0.56 17.92 -10.33
CA GLU A 89 -0.35 16.78 -10.36
C GLU A 89 -0.69 16.21 -8.97
N ARG A 90 0.02 16.61 -7.91
CA ARG A 90 -0.05 16.03 -6.56
C ARG A 90 -1.14 16.67 -5.71
N TYR A 91 -1.91 15.84 -4.99
CA TYR A 91 -2.81 16.32 -3.94
C TYR A 91 -2.04 17.00 -2.81
N GLU A 92 -2.34 18.28 -2.57
CA GLU A 92 -1.59 19.10 -1.62
C GLU A 92 -2.01 18.87 -0.17
N TYR A 93 -3.32 18.78 0.08
CA TYR A 93 -3.90 18.75 1.44
C TYR A 93 -4.62 17.44 1.75
N ALA A 94 -5.58 17.02 0.92
CA ALA A 94 -6.33 15.80 1.14
C ALA A 94 -5.44 14.55 0.95
N PRO A 95 -5.53 13.52 1.82
CA PRO A 95 -4.73 12.29 1.71
C PRO A 95 -5.28 11.37 0.62
N GLN A 96 -5.12 11.78 -0.64
CA GLN A 96 -5.69 11.17 -1.85
C GLN A 96 -4.63 10.82 -2.89
N VAL A 97 -5.01 9.93 -3.80
CA VAL A 97 -4.23 9.52 -4.97
C VAL A 97 -5.18 9.25 -6.14
N LEU A 98 -4.65 9.16 -7.35
CA LEU A 98 -5.36 8.73 -8.55
C LEU A 98 -4.68 7.49 -9.14
N CYS A 99 -5.42 6.62 -9.81
CA CYS A 99 -4.84 5.63 -10.71
C CYS A 99 -4.28 6.28 -11.99
N LYS A 100 -3.43 5.57 -12.74
CA LYS A 100 -2.89 6.06 -14.03
C LYS A 100 -3.89 5.90 -15.18
N GLU A 101 -4.69 4.85 -15.08
CA GLU A 101 -5.71 4.43 -16.01
C GLU A 101 -6.98 5.26 -15.78
N GLY A 102 -7.69 5.62 -16.85
CA GLY A 102 -8.93 6.38 -16.71
C GLY A 102 -9.94 6.09 -17.81
N ILE A 103 -11.21 6.20 -17.43
CA ILE A 103 -12.35 5.68 -18.18
C ILE A 103 -12.95 6.79 -19.03
N MET A 104 -12.92 6.61 -20.35
CA MET A 104 -13.49 7.53 -21.34
C MET A 104 -13.96 6.74 -22.57
N GLY A 105 -15.27 6.75 -22.84
CA GLY A 105 -15.89 6.03 -23.96
C GLY A 105 -16.22 4.56 -23.69
N PHE A 106 -16.01 4.04 -22.47
CA PHE A 106 -16.24 2.62 -22.16
C PHE A 106 -16.76 2.38 -20.72
N ARG A 107 -16.88 1.10 -20.33
CA ARG A 107 -17.32 0.63 -19.00
C ARG A 107 -16.16 0.07 -18.18
N GLY A 108 -16.05 0.47 -16.92
CA GLY A 108 -15.09 -0.09 -15.97
C GLY A 108 -15.76 -0.64 -14.72
N TYR A 109 -15.22 -1.74 -14.21
CA TYR A 109 -15.51 -2.28 -12.87
C TYR A 109 -14.21 -2.60 -12.15
N TRP A 110 -14.13 -2.28 -10.86
CA TRP A 110 -13.02 -2.65 -9.99
C TRP A 110 -13.52 -2.86 -8.55
N GLU A 111 -12.71 -3.53 -7.73
CA GLU A 111 -12.97 -3.77 -6.32
C GLU A 111 -11.78 -3.28 -5.49
N VAL A 112 -12.06 -2.55 -4.41
CA VAL A 112 -11.09 -1.98 -3.47
C VAL A 112 -11.25 -2.68 -2.12
N ASP A 113 -10.27 -3.50 -1.75
CA ASP A 113 -10.16 -4.07 -0.40
C ASP A 113 -9.56 -3.02 0.55
N PHE A 114 -10.23 -2.71 1.66
CA PHE A 114 -9.89 -1.58 2.53
C PHE A 114 -9.97 -1.87 4.03
N SER A 115 -9.23 -1.09 4.82
CA SER A 115 -9.32 -1.09 6.29
C SER A 115 -9.12 0.31 6.86
N GLY A 116 -9.57 0.54 8.10
CA GLY A 116 -9.67 1.89 8.67
C GLY A 116 -10.81 2.73 8.06
N TRP A 117 -10.58 4.04 7.97
CA TRP A 117 -11.39 5.03 7.27
C TRP A 117 -10.91 5.12 5.81
N VAL A 118 -11.82 5.25 4.85
CA VAL A 118 -11.49 5.38 3.42
C VAL A 118 -12.54 6.20 2.69
N VAL A 119 -12.15 6.86 1.60
CA VAL A 119 -13.05 7.26 0.51
C VAL A 119 -12.60 6.52 -0.74
N VAL A 120 -13.54 5.88 -1.44
CA VAL A 120 -13.31 5.27 -2.75
C VAL A 120 -14.15 6.02 -3.76
N GLY A 121 -13.54 6.55 -4.82
CA GLY A 121 -14.20 7.53 -5.68
C GLY A 121 -13.77 7.49 -7.14
N VAL A 122 -14.26 8.48 -7.88
CA VAL A 122 -13.85 8.84 -9.25
C VAL A 122 -13.92 10.34 -9.44
N ALA A 123 -12.92 10.90 -10.13
CA ALA A 123 -12.83 12.32 -10.48
C ALA A 123 -12.50 12.49 -11.96
N TYR A 124 -12.83 13.64 -12.53
CA TYR A 124 -12.30 14.02 -13.84
C TYR A 124 -10.77 14.18 -13.78
N GLU A 125 -10.07 13.82 -14.85
CA GLU A 125 -8.61 13.95 -14.95
C GLU A 125 -8.14 15.41 -14.74
N GLY A 126 -8.97 16.39 -15.11
CA GLY A 126 -8.72 17.83 -14.90
C GLY A 126 -9.06 18.36 -13.50
N ALA A 127 -9.64 17.55 -12.61
CA ALA A 127 -10.17 18.04 -11.33
C ALA A 127 -9.09 18.63 -10.42
N GLY A 128 -9.45 19.70 -9.70
CA GLY A 128 -8.56 20.44 -8.79
C GLY A 128 -7.94 19.58 -7.68
N ARG A 129 -6.66 19.82 -7.37
CA ARG A 129 -5.83 18.97 -6.47
C ARG A 129 -5.14 19.76 -5.36
N ARG A 130 -5.23 21.10 -5.44
CA ARG A 130 -4.59 22.05 -4.53
C ARG A 130 -5.63 22.97 -3.91
N ASN A 131 -5.34 23.49 -2.72
CA ASN A 131 -6.31 24.35 -2.02
C ASN A 131 -6.55 25.70 -2.73
N ILE A 132 -5.68 26.08 -3.68
CA ILE A 132 -5.91 27.23 -4.58
C ILE A 132 -6.99 26.96 -5.64
N ASP A 133 -7.24 25.69 -5.97
CA ASP A 133 -8.32 25.24 -6.87
C ASP A 133 -9.67 25.13 -6.12
N GLY A 134 -9.66 25.20 -4.79
CA GLY A 134 -10.80 24.96 -3.90
C GLY A 134 -10.71 23.62 -3.16
N PRO A 135 -11.85 23.08 -2.67
CA PRO A 135 -11.90 21.78 -2.03
C PRO A 135 -11.51 20.65 -3.00
N CYS A 136 -10.38 19.99 -2.72
CA CYS A 136 -9.84 18.91 -3.55
C CYS A 136 -10.26 17.50 -3.09
N GLY A 137 -11.08 17.40 -2.03
CA GLY A 137 -11.60 16.14 -1.52
C GLY A 137 -12.48 15.38 -2.52
N PHE A 138 -12.45 14.04 -2.50
CA PHE A 138 -13.35 13.23 -3.33
C PHE A 138 -14.82 13.48 -2.99
N GLY A 139 -15.53 14.13 -3.90
CA GLY A 139 -16.91 14.57 -3.71
C GLY A 139 -17.06 15.91 -2.98
N GLU A 140 -15.98 16.61 -2.63
CA GLU A 140 -16.05 17.98 -2.09
C GLU A 140 -16.33 19.03 -3.18
N ASN A 141 -16.16 18.68 -4.46
CA ASN A 141 -16.36 19.54 -5.62
C ASN A 141 -17.34 18.94 -6.66
N GLU A 142 -17.58 19.65 -7.76
CA GLU A 142 -18.49 19.20 -8.83
C GLU A 142 -17.89 18.18 -9.80
N GLU A 143 -16.58 17.96 -9.73
CA GLU A 143 -15.78 17.20 -10.70
C GLU A 143 -15.43 15.80 -10.19
N SER A 144 -15.91 15.45 -8.99
CA SER A 144 -15.63 14.19 -8.30
C SER A 144 -16.82 13.65 -7.52
N TRP A 145 -16.77 12.33 -7.27
CA TRP A 145 -17.75 11.55 -6.51
C TRP A 145 -17.01 10.57 -5.61
N GLY A 146 -17.43 10.45 -4.36
CA GLY A 146 -16.83 9.52 -3.39
C GLY A 146 -17.87 8.69 -2.64
N LEU A 147 -17.49 7.46 -2.27
CA LEU A 147 -18.12 6.70 -1.19
C LEU A 147 -17.13 6.59 -0.03
N GLU A 148 -17.45 7.25 1.08
CA GLU A 148 -16.74 7.14 2.35
C GLU A 148 -17.22 5.91 3.12
N TRP A 149 -16.32 5.24 3.84
CA TRP A 149 -16.64 4.51 5.06
C TRP A 149 -16.06 5.26 6.26
N SER A 150 -16.93 5.85 7.10
CA SER A 150 -16.55 6.77 8.18
C SER A 150 -16.00 6.08 9.43
N GLY A 151 -16.10 4.75 9.49
CA GLY A 151 -15.87 3.96 10.71
C GLY A 151 -17.17 3.45 11.36
N SER A 152 -18.30 4.13 11.11
CA SER A 152 -19.63 3.76 11.62
C SER A 152 -20.71 3.61 10.55
N SER A 153 -20.59 4.33 9.44
CA SER A 153 -21.56 4.34 8.33
C SER A 153 -20.88 4.61 6.99
N TYR A 154 -21.59 4.32 5.90
CA TYR A 154 -21.17 4.75 4.56
C TYR A 154 -21.73 6.15 4.26
N HIS A 155 -20.98 7.01 3.56
CA HIS A 155 -21.47 8.32 3.12
C HIS A 155 -21.16 8.54 1.64
N VAL A 156 -22.14 9.02 0.88
CA VAL A 156 -21.97 9.38 -0.54
C VAL A 156 -21.67 10.87 -0.63
N TRP A 157 -20.55 11.24 -1.24
CA TRP A 157 -20.06 12.62 -1.36
C TRP A 157 -20.13 13.13 -2.81
N HIS A 158 -20.69 14.33 -3.01
CA HIS A 158 -20.62 15.10 -4.25
C HIS A 158 -20.94 16.59 -3.98
N LYS A 159 -20.25 17.53 -4.64
CA LYS A 159 -20.46 18.99 -4.49
C LYS A 159 -20.34 19.53 -3.06
N GLY A 160 -19.52 18.91 -2.22
CA GLY A 160 -19.36 19.29 -0.81
C GLY A 160 -20.55 18.89 0.07
N GLN A 161 -21.51 18.14 -0.47
CA GLN A 161 -22.62 17.55 0.26
C GLN A 161 -22.36 16.06 0.44
N ASN A 162 -22.70 15.53 1.62
CA ASN A 162 -22.74 14.09 1.85
C ASN A 162 -24.11 13.61 2.28
N THR A 163 -24.43 12.35 1.95
CA THR A 163 -25.63 11.65 2.42
C THR A 163 -25.20 10.33 3.06
N ALA A 164 -25.56 10.14 4.32
CA ALA A 164 -25.29 8.89 5.04
C ALA A 164 -26.20 7.76 4.54
N ILE A 165 -25.62 6.58 4.33
CA ILE A 165 -26.35 5.32 4.11
C ILE A 165 -26.39 4.58 5.44
N THR A 166 -27.57 4.54 6.07
CA THR A 166 -27.79 3.85 7.34
C THR A 166 -28.00 2.35 7.14
N ASP A 167 -27.95 1.57 8.23
CA ASP A 167 -28.38 0.16 8.26
C ASP A 167 -27.60 -0.80 7.35
N ILE A 168 -26.38 -0.39 6.95
CA ILE A 168 -25.40 -1.21 6.24
C ILE A 168 -24.22 -1.50 7.19
N PRO A 169 -23.89 -2.77 7.49
CA PRO A 169 -22.72 -3.11 8.29
C PRO A 169 -21.41 -2.86 7.50
N LYS A 170 -20.27 -2.83 8.19
CA LYS A 170 -18.97 -2.73 7.51
C LYS A 170 -18.71 -3.96 6.62
N PHE A 171 -18.39 -3.72 5.36
CA PHE A 171 -17.76 -4.70 4.47
C PHE A 171 -16.24 -4.45 4.36
N SER A 172 -15.48 -5.46 3.94
CA SER A 172 -14.04 -5.34 3.67
C SER A 172 -13.71 -4.68 2.33
N THR A 173 -14.71 -4.61 1.43
CA THR A 173 -14.47 -4.47 0.00
C THR A 173 -15.55 -3.59 -0.63
N ILE A 174 -15.15 -2.54 -1.35
CA ILE A 174 -16.04 -1.66 -2.14
C ILE A 174 -15.84 -1.97 -3.62
N GLY A 175 -16.90 -2.40 -4.30
CA GLY A 175 -16.95 -2.51 -5.76
C GLY A 175 -17.47 -1.23 -6.40
N VAL A 176 -16.84 -0.75 -7.47
CA VAL A 176 -17.27 0.45 -8.21
C VAL A 176 -17.47 0.11 -9.67
N TYR A 177 -18.63 0.49 -10.23
CA TYR A 177 -18.97 0.35 -11.64
C TYR A 177 -19.23 1.73 -12.26
N LEU A 178 -18.56 2.01 -13.38
CA LEU A 178 -18.76 3.22 -14.16
C LEU A 178 -19.07 2.87 -15.62
N ASP A 179 -20.24 3.28 -16.10
CA ASP A 179 -20.60 3.38 -17.51
C ASP A 179 -20.56 4.86 -17.89
N GLN A 180 -19.40 5.32 -18.36
CA GLN A 180 -19.17 6.76 -18.61
C GLN A 180 -20.11 7.29 -19.72
N PRO A 181 -20.31 6.62 -20.87
CA PRO A 181 -21.21 7.12 -21.92
C PRO A 181 -22.70 7.01 -21.56
N ALA A 182 -23.14 6.04 -20.75
CA ALA A 182 -24.52 6.02 -20.24
C ALA A 182 -24.74 6.97 -19.04
N GLY A 183 -23.67 7.54 -18.49
CA GLY A 183 -23.75 8.46 -17.35
C GLY A 183 -24.07 7.77 -16.03
N ILE A 184 -23.63 6.52 -15.82
CA ILE A 184 -24.00 5.70 -14.64
C ILE A 184 -22.76 5.40 -13.80
N LEU A 185 -22.79 5.80 -12.53
CA LEU A 185 -21.82 5.39 -11.52
C LEU A 185 -22.55 4.61 -10.42
N LYS A 186 -21.98 3.49 -9.95
CA LYS A 186 -22.54 2.68 -8.87
C LYS A 186 -21.46 2.24 -7.90
N PHE A 187 -21.81 2.26 -6.62
CA PHE A 187 -21.00 1.71 -5.55
C PHE A 187 -21.70 0.51 -4.92
N TYR A 188 -20.93 -0.53 -4.62
CA TYR A 188 -21.38 -1.80 -4.08
C TYR A 188 -20.53 -2.17 -2.86
N ALA A 189 -21.17 -2.78 -1.86
CA ALA A 189 -20.47 -3.64 -0.91
C ALA A 189 -20.27 -5.01 -1.56
N VAL A 190 -19.08 -5.59 -1.43
CA VAL A 190 -18.80 -6.97 -1.86
C VAL A 190 -18.75 -7.88 -0.62
N GLU A 191 -19.42 -9.02 -0.69
CA GLU A 191 -19.55 -9.97 0.42
C GLU A 191 -19.06 -11.37 -0.01
N GLU A 192 -18.32 -12.05 0.86
CA GLU A 192 -17.92 -13.45 0.64
C GLU A 192 -19.01 -14.41 1.12
N VAL A 193 -19.58 -15.16 0.17
CA VAL A 193 -20.65 -16.11 0.41
C VAL A 193 -20.06 -17.36 1.04
N LYS A 194 -20.31 -17.54 2.35
CA LYS A 194 -19.88 -18.72 3.11
C LYS A 194 -20.74 -19.93 2.75
N GLY A 195 -20.32 -20.71 1.76
CA GLY A 195 -20.86 -22.04 1.49
C GLY A 195 -20.44 -23.05 2.57
N GLY A 196 -21.19 -24.15 2.70
CA GLY A 196 -20.79 -25.30 3.51
C GLY A 196 -19.81 -26.20 2.77
N GLU A 197 -18.77 -26.65 3.47
CA GLU A 197 -17.76 -27.72 3.20
C GLU A 197 -17.05 -27.80 1.83
N GLU A 198 -17.70 -27.53 0.70
CA GLU A 198 -17.09 -27.44 -0.65
C GLU A 198 -17.18 -26.01 -1.23
N SER A 199 -17.05 -25.00 -0.38
CA SER A 199 -17.21 -23.59 -0.75
C SER A 199 -16.09 -23.07 -1.65
N THR A 200 -16.28 -23.13 -2.98
CA THR A 200 -15.60 -22.20 -3.90
C THR A 200 -15.83 -20.77 -3.42
N GLY A 201 -14.80 -19.92 -3.40
CA GLY A 201 -14.83 -18.55 -2.86
C GLY A 201 -15.69 -17.56 -3.65
N ALA A 202 -17.00 -17.78 -3.68
CA ALA A 202 -17.96 -16.94 -4.36
C ALA A 202 -18.15 -15.63 -3.59
N ARG A 203 -17.99 -14.51 -4.30
CA ARG A 203 -18.33 -13.17 -3.82
C ARG A 203 -19.59 -12.68 -4.52
N GLU A 204 -20.49 -12.04 -3.79
CA GLU A 204 -21.66 -11.35 -4.33
C GLU A 204 -21.65 -9.86 -3.96
N VAL A 205 -22.58 -9.09 -4.54
CA VAL A 205 -22.64 -7.63 -4.38
C VAL A 205 -23.98 -7.13 -3.84
N LYS A 206 -23.91 -6.18 -2.91
CA LYS A 206 -25.05 -5.37 -2.44
C LYS A 206 -24.86 -3.94 -2.93
N LEU A 207 -25.80 -3.43 -3.74
CA LEU A 207 -25.78 -2.03 -4.19
C LEU A 207 -25.90 -1.11 -2.98
N LEU A 208 -24.97 -0.15 -2.85
CA LEU A 208 -24.99 0.90 -1.83
C LEU A 208 -25.59 2.18 -2.40
N GLN A 209 -25.09 2.61 -3.56
CA GLN A 209 -25.55 3.83 -4.23
C GLN A 209 -25.52 3.66 -5.76
N GLN A 210 -26.50 4.26 -6.43
CA GLN A 210 -26.45 4.52 -7.87
C GLN A 210 -26.59 6.03 -8.14
N ILE A 211 -25.70 6.56 -8.95
CA ILE A 211 -25.66 7.96 -9.41
C ILE A 211 -25.90 7.96 -10.92
N ARG A 212 -26.71 8.91 -11.41
CA ARG A 212 -26.82 9.22 -12.83
C ARG A 212 -26.42 10.66 -13.08
N SER A 213 -25.44 10.90 -13.94
CA SER A 213 -24.90 12.22 -14.29
C SER A 213 -24.32 12.20 -15.70
N THR A 214 -24.24 13.35 -16.36
CA THR A 214 -23.55 13.45 -17.67
C THR A 214 -22.05 13.61 -17.43
N PHE A 215 -21.32 12.50 -17.34
CA PHE A 215 -19.86 12.49 -17.25
C PHE A 215 -19.25 12.92 -18.58
N LYS A 216 -18.62 14.10 -18.65
CA LYS A 216 -18.14 14.70 -19.91
C LYS A 216 -16.67 14.42 -20.23
N GLU A 217 -15.89 14.02 -19.22
CA GLU A 217 -14.43 13.94 -19.28
C GLU A 217 -13.94 12.56 -18.82
N LYS A 218 -12.63 12.31 -18.96
CA LYS A 218 -11.98 11.06 -18.55
C LYS A 218 -12.01 10.94 -17.02
N MET A 219 -12.52 9.83 -16.50
CA MET A 219 -12.74 9.57 -15.08
C MET A 219 -11.61 8.71 -14.48
N VAL A 220 -11.14 8.99 -13.27
CA VAL A 220 -9.95 8.37 -12.66
C VAL A 220 -10.20 7.92 -11.19
N PRO A 221 -9.92 6.65 -10.77
CA PRO A 221 -10.19 6.11 -9.41
C PRO A 221 -9.14 6.33 -8.28
N ASP A 222 -9.43 5.86 -7.03
CA ASP A 222 -8.65 5.99 -5.75
C ASP A 222 -8.82 4.78 -4.76
N TRP A 223 -7.96 4.58 -3.71
CA TRP A 223 -7.78 3.34 -2.88
C TRP A 223 -6.92 3.49 -1.55
N ILE A 224 -7.02 2.59 -0.50
CA ILE A 224 -6.10 2.39 0.73
C ILE A 224 -6.26 0.88 1.27
N HIS A 225 -5.41 0.02 1.94
CA HIS A 225 -4.41 0.05 3.10
C HIS A 225 -3.45 -1.24 3.24
N LEU A 226 -2.83 -1.58 4.42
CA LEU A 226 -1.76 -2.63 4.70
C LEU A 226 -1.93 -3.48 6.03
N SER A 227 -1.28 -4.67 6.27
CA SER A 227 -1.49 -5.53 7.51
C SER A 227 -0.42 -6.62 7.95
N LEU A 228 -0.25 -6.85 9.28
CA LEU A 228 0.66 -7.82 9.96
C LEU A 228 0.26 -9.33 9.90
N ASP A 229 1.22 -10.27 10.14
CA ASP A 229 0.96 -11.73 10.13
C ASP A 229 0.91 -12.47 11.49
N GLU A 230 -0.28 -12.95 11.83
CA GLU A 230 -0.60 -13.80 12.99
C GLU A 230 0.09 -15.18 13.00
N LYS A 231 0.45 -15.70 11.82
CA LYS A 231 1.09 -17.02 11.70
C LYS A 231 2.50 -17.01 12.26
N THR A 232 3.23 -15.90 12.07
CA THR A 232 4.63 -15.76 12.46
C THR A 232 4.81 -15.35 13.93
N ALA A 233 3.82 -14.67 14.50
CA ALA A 233 3.89 -14.08 15.83
C ALA A 233 4.19 -15.09 16.95
N ASN A 234 5.22 -14.82 17.76
CA ASN A 234 5.55 -15.61 18.94
C ASN A 234 4.36 -15.72 19.91
N LYS A 235 4.25 -16.85 20.60
CA LYS A 235 3.16 -17.20 21.55
C LYS A 235 2.94 -16.23 22.72
N MET A 236 3.89 -15.33 23.01
CA MET A 236 3.79 -14.27 24.02
C MET A 236 3.24 -12.94 23.47
N LEU A 237 2.99 -12.85 22.16
CA LEU A 237 2.43 -11.70 21.47
C LEU A 237 0.95 -11.92 21.13
N TRP A 238 0.21 -10.82 21.09
CA TRP A 238 -1.16 -10.74 20.57
C TRP A 238 -1.21 -9.64 19.49
N ILE A 239 -1.70 -9.96 18.30
CA ILE A 239 -1.98 -8.95 17.26
C ILE A 239 -3.41 -8.47 17.43
N SER A 240 -3.67 -7.18 17.26
CA SER A 240 -5.05 -6.66 17.21
C SER A 240 -5.84 -7.27 16.05
N ASP A 241 -7.17 -7.38 16.22
CA ASP A 241 -8.11 -7.88 15.21
C ASP A 241 -8.05 -7.07 13.88
N SER A 242 -7.52 -5.85 13.96
CA SER A 242 -7.23 -4.95 12.84
C SER A 242 -5.92 -5.25 12.08
N GLY A 243 -5.15 -6.27 12.48
CA GLY A 243 -3.88 -6.64 11.87
C GLY A 243 -2.78 -5.58 11.96
N SER A 244 -2.84 -4.64 12.91
CA SER A 244 -2.02 -3.40 12.85
C SER A 244 -1.38 -2.96 14.18
N LYS A 245 -1.57 -3.70 15.28
CA LYS A 245 -0.92 -3.45 16.57
C LYS A 245 -0.49 -4.76 17.21
N VAL A 246 0.58 -4.73 18.00
CA VAL A 246 1.16 -5.91 18.67
C VAL A 246 1.32 -5.63 20.17
N CYS A 247 0.82 -6.52 21.01
CA CYS A 247 0.88 -6.42 22.47
C CYS A 247 1.58 -7.65 23.06
N ARG A 248 2.59 -7.46 23.91
CA ARG A 248 3.27 -8.54 24.65
C ARG A 248 2.56 -8.79 25.99
N LYS A 249 2.15 -10.03 26.26
CA LYS A 249 1.61 -10.43 27.59
C LYS A 249 2.70 -11.12 28.41
N ASN A 250 2.74 -10.84 29.71
CA ASN A 250 3.77 -11.35 30.63
C ASN A 250 3.36 -12.58 31.45
N ARG A 251 2.12 -13.08 31.32
CA ARG A 251 1.57 -14.18 32.15
C ARG A 251 0.65 -15.17 31.43
N GLU A 252 0.15 -14.84 30.25
CA GLU A 252 -0.75 -15.69 29.47
C GLU A 252 -0.08 -16.03 28.13
N ILE A 253 0.03 -17.31 27.83
CA ILE A 253 0.46 -17.80 26.52
C ILE A 253 -0.78 -17.83 25.61
N SER A 254 -0.68 -17.31 24.40
CA SER A 254 -1.80 -17.30 23.45
C SER A 254 -2.19 -18.73 23.06
N PRO A 255 -3.48 -19.13 23.15
CA PRO A 255 -3.94 -20.52 22.93
C PRO A 255 -4.08 -20.87 21.44
N VAL A 256 -3.00 -20.67 20.68
CA VAL A 256 -2.95 -20.84 19.23
C VAL A 256 -2.05 -22.03 18.89
N LEU A 257 -2.41 -22.82 17.88
CA LEU A 257 -1.58 -23.95 17.42
C LEU A 257 -0.15 -23.48 17.10
N ASP A 258 0.83 -24.27 17.53
CA ASP A 258 2.20 -24.11 17.05
C ASP A 258 2.29 -24.47 15.56
N ARG A 259 3.13 -23.74 14.82
CA ARG A 259 3.28 -23.84 13.36
C ARG A 259 4.71 -23.49 12.96
N PRO A 260 5.29 -24.11 11.91
CA PRO A 260 6.71 -23.98 11.60
C PRO A 260 7.18 -22.53 11.39
N GLU A 261 6.31 -21.66 10.85
CA GLU A 261 6.58 -20.25 10.53
C GLU A 261 6.69 -19.34 11.77
N ARG A 262 6.34 -19.85 12.96
CA ARG A 262 6.25 -19.11 14.22
C ARG A 262 7.62 -18.96 14.91
N TYR A 263 7.93 -17.75 15.39
CA TYR A 263 9.08 -17.53 16.28
C TYR A 263 8.90 -18.24 17.63
N GLU A 264 9.88 -19.04 18.02
CA GLU A 264 9.81 -19.88 19.23
C GLU A 264 10.34 -19.17 20.49
N CYS A 265 11.60 -18.71 20.43
CA CYS A 265 12.33 -18.19 21.60
C CYS A 265 12.13 -16.68 21.79
N SER A 266 12.25 -15.90 20.72
CA SER A 266 12.20 -14.43 20.75
C SER A 266 10.77 -13.92 20.50
N PRO A 267 10.24 -12.97 21.31
CA PRO A 267 8.91 -12.36 21.10
C PRO A 267 8.84 -11.45 19.85
N GLN A 268 8.77 -12.05 18.67
CA GLN A 268 8.83 -11.39 17.36
C GLN A 268 7.65 -11.77 16.46
N VAL A 269 7.41 -10.95 15.43
CA VAL A 269 6.37 -11.07 14.40
C VAL A 269 6.82 -10.29 13.16
N VAL A 270 6.43 -10.73 11.96
CA VAL A 270 6.67 -10.01 10.70
C VAL A 270 5.35 -9.65 9.98
N CYS A 271 5.43 -8.77 8.97
CA CYS A 271 4.29 -8.39 8.13
C CYS A 271 3.81 -9.56 7.24
N LYS A 272 2.59 -9.46 6.68
CA LYS A 272 2.15 -10.41 5.63
C LYS A 272 2.80 -10.11 4.29
N GLU A 273 3.13 -8.84 4.06
CA GLU A 273 3.71 -8.35 2.80
C GLU A 273 5.22 -8.58 2.73
N GLN A 274 5.68 -9.24 1.66
CA GLN A 274 7.09 -9.43 1.35
C GLN A 274 7.68 -8.22 0.61
N ILE A 275 8.95 -7.88 0.89
CA ILE A 275 9.68 -6.78 0.23
C ILE A 275 10.66 -7.39 -0.77
N TRP A 276 10.25 -7.56 -2.02
CA TRP A 276 11.10 -8.08 -3.11
C TRP A 276 11.31 -7.05 -4.23
N ASN A 277 12.56 -6.89 -4.66
CA ASN A 277 13.04 -6.01 -5.74
C ASN A 277 12.40 -4.60 -5.73
N SER A 278 12.22 -4.04 -4.54
CA SER A 278 11.45 -2.82 -4.32
C SER A 278 11.97 -1.98 -3.15
N ARG A 279 11.33 -0.82 -2.96
CA ARG A 279 11.55 0.09 -1.83
C ARG A 279 10.36 0.02 -0.89
N ALA A 280 10.62 0.00 0.40
CA ALA A 280 9.61 -0.05 1.45
C ALA A 280 9.94 0.91 2.58
N TYR A 281 8.91 1.41 3.25
CA TYR A 281 9.03 2.15 4.50
C TYR A 281 7.90 1.77 5.43
N TRP A 282 8.19 1.65 6.72
CA TRP A 282 7.18 1.43 7.75
C TRP A 282 7.62 2.08 9.06
N GLU A 283 6.64 2.54 9.84
CA GLU A 283 6.86 3.07 11.18
C GLU A 283 6.39 2.07 12.24
N VAL A 284 7.17 1.94 13.31
CA VAL A 284 6.81 1.15 14.48
C VAL A 284 6.80 2.07 15.70
N THR A 285 5.60 2.41 16.16
CA THR A 285 5.40 3.00 17.49
C THR A 285 5.54 1.91 18.55
N HIS A 286 6.46 2.09 19.50
CA HIS A 286 6.77 1.11 20.54
C HIS A 286 6.86 1.74 21.93
N THR A 287 6.67 0.90 22.95
CA THR A 287 6.93 1.25 24.35
C THR A 287 7.72 0.12 25.01
N GLY A 288 8.70 0.47 25.84
CA GLY A 288 9.65 -0.50 26.38
C GLY A 288 10.60 -1.09 25.32
N TRP A 289 11.20 -2.23 25.66
CA TRP A 289 12.21 -2.90 24.83
C TRP A 289 11.58 -3.67 23.66
N VAL A 290 11.91 -3.25 22.45
CA VAL A 290 11.51 -3.86 21.16
C VAL A 290 12.72 -3.78 20.22
N VAL A 291 12.89 -4.80 19.37
CA VAL A 291 13.80 -4.77 18.22
C VAL A 291 12.97 -4.55 16.96
N ILE A 292 13.37 -3.59 16.14
CA ILE A 292 12.64 -3.10 14.97
C ILE A 292 13.55 -3.28 13.75
N GLY A 293 13.07 -3.91 12.68
CA GLY A 293 13.89 -4.16 11.51
C GLY A 293 13.29 -5.18 10.55
N ALA A 294 14.16 -5.87 9.81
CA ALA A 294 13.77 -6.72 8.68
C ALA A 294 14.60 -8.00 8.63
N THR A 295 14.10 -8.97 7.89
CA THR A 295 14.67 -10.32 7.75
C THR A 295 14.36 -10.87 6.36
N TYR A 296 15.21 -11.76 5.84
CA TYR A 296 14.81 -12.64 4.75
C TYR A 296 13.73 -13.62 5.21
N GLU A 297 12.97 -14.16 4.25
CA GLU A 297 11.85 -15.08 4.54
C GLU A 297 12.31 -16.39 5.17
N ASP A 298 13.37 -17.00 4.64
CA ASP A 298 13.90 -18.30 5.07
C ASP A 298 14.63 -18.27 6.43
N ALA A 299 14.83 -17.08 7.00
CA ALA A 299 15.67 -16.88 8.19
C ALA A 299 15.19 -17.64 9.43
N GLY A 300 16.13 -18.17 10.21
CA GLY A 300 15.89 -19.07 11.35
C GLY A 300 14.96 -18.51 12.43
N ARG A 301 13.90 -19.27 12.78
CA ARG A 301 12.84 -18.87 13.75
C ARG A 301 12.71 -19.76 14.99
N ARG A 302 13.43 -20.89 15.04
CA ARG A 302 13.33 -21.95 16.06
C ARG A 302 14.68 -22.29 16.69
N ALA A 303 14.67 -22.96 17.85
CA ALA A 303 15.89 -23.27 18.60
C ALA A 303 16.94 -24.06 17.79
N GLU A 304 16.50 -24.94 16.89
CA GLU A 304 17.36 -25.75 16.00
C GLU A 304 18.08 -24.92 14.91
N SER A 305 17.62 -23.69 14.65
CA SER A 305 18.16 -22.80 13.60
C SER A 305 19.18 -21.75 14.11
N GLY A 306 19.55 -21.79 15.40
CA GLY A 306 20.54 -20.87 15.97
C GLY A 306 19.95 -19.55 16.46
N GLN A 307 20.69 -18.45 16.26
CA GLN A 307 20.29 -17.11 16.72
C GLN A 307 19.13 -16.57 15.88
N CYS A 308 17.98 -16.36 16.51
CA CYS A 308 16.70 -16.08 15.85
C CYS A 308 16.18 -14.64 16.09
N GLY A 309 16.88 -13.79 16.83
CA GLY A 309 16.55 -12.37 16.97
C GLY A 309 16.92 -11.55 15.72
N LEU A 310 16.13 -10.52 15.42
CA LEU A 310 16.42 -9.57 14.35
C LEU A 310 17.77 -8.87 14.59
N GLY A 311 18.72 -9.03 13.66
CA GLY A 311 20.09 -8.54 13.78
C GLY A 311 21.05 -9.48 14.52
N GLU A 312 20.58 -10.61 15.06
CA GLU A 312 21.46 -11.60 15.71
C GLU A 312 22.14 -12.56 14.72
N ASN A 313 21.70 -12.57 13.45
CA ASN A 313 22.21 -13.45 12.39
C ASN A 313 22.57 -12.64 11.11
N GLU A 314 23.05 -13.33 10.07
CA GLU A 314 23.44 -12.69 8.79
C GLU A 314 22.24 -12.33 7.90
N GLU A 315 21.06 -12.85 8.22
CA GLU A 315 19.85 -12.81 7.37
C GLU A 315 18.85 -11.73 7.81
N SER A 316 19.18 -10.97 8.86
CA SER A 316 18.30 -9.96 9.45
C SER A 316 19.07 -8.77 10.04
N TRP A 317 18.36 -7.65 10.19
CA TRP A 317 18.85 -6.39 10.72
C TRP A 317 17.89 -5.89 11.80
N GLY A 318 18.43 -5.33 12.88
CA GLY A 318 17.65 -4.79 13.99
C GLY A 318 18.15 -3.42 14.45
N LEU A 319 17.22 -2.58 14.90
CA LEU A 319 17.47 -1.44 15.78
C LEU A 319 16.70 -1.70 17.07
N CYS A 320 17.35 -1.55 18.23
CA CYS A 320 16.66 -1.60 19.52
C CYS A 320 17.00 -0.37 20.37
N TRP A 321 16.17 -0.11 21.38
CA TRP A 321 16.45 0.85 22.44
C TRP A 321 16.75 0.10 23.74
N SER A 322 17.99 0.18 24.23
CA SER A 322 18.45 -0.57 25.40
C SER A 322 18.09 0.07 26.75
N GLY A 323 17.30 1.16 26.73
CA GLY A 323 16.92 1.93 27.91
C GLY A 323 17.73 3.23 28.08
N MET A 324 18.92 3.32 27.47
CA MET A 324 19.81 4.49 27.55
C MET A 324 20.23 5.05 26.18
N ARG A 325 20.19 4.23 25.12
CA ARG A 325 20.67 4.56 23.77
C ARG A 325 20.00 3.64 22.75
N TYR A 326 20.14 3.99 21.47
CA TYR A 326 19.85 3.08 20.37
C TYR A 326 21.06 2.20 20.06
N GLU A 327 20.80 0.97 19.64
CA GLU A 327 21.80 -0.01 19.20
C GLU A 327 21.34 -0.61 17.87
N VAL A 328 22.21 -0.60 16.86
CA VAL A 328 21.98 -1.31 15.58
C VAL A 328 22.64 -2.68 15.64
N TRP A 329 21.89 -3.73 15.36
CA TRP A 329 22.26 -5.13 15.43
C TRP A 329 22.32 -5.74 14.01
N PHE A 330 23.41 -6.41 13.68
CA PHE A 330 23.60 -7.19 12.46
C PHE A 330 24.68 -8.27 12.70
N THR A 331 24.51 -9.49 12.18
CA THR A 331 25.48 -10.60 12.35
C THR A 331 25.83 -10.94 13.82
N GLY A 332 24.91 -10.67 14.76
CA GLY A 332 25.17 -10.88 16.20
C GLY A 332 26.06 -9.80 16.85
N VAL A 333 26.49 -8.79 16.08
CA VAL A 333 27.26 -7.65 16.55
C VAL A 333 26.33 -6.45 16.65
N HIS A 334 26.40 -5.72 17.78
CA HIS A 334 25.70 -4.44 17.93
C HIS A 334 26.66 -3.26 17.86
N LYS A 335 26.13 -2.11 17.44
CA LYS A 335 26.80 -0.81 17.45
C LYS A 335 25.91 0.24 18.08
N ASP A 336 26.41 0.84 19.17
CA ASP A 336 25.81 2.01 19.81
C ASP A 336 25.60 3.17 18.83
N ILE A 337 24.44 3.79 18.92
CA ILE A 337 24.20 5.15 18.43
C ILE A 337 24.04 6.07 19.65
N SER A 338 25.13 6.78 19.96
CA SER A 338 25.17 7.77 21.05
C SER A 338 24.42 9.05 20.68
N ASN A 339 24.06 9.85 21.69
CA ASN A 339 23.53 11.22 21.56
C ASN A 339 22.17 11.36 20.85
N ILE A 340 21.43 10.27 20.66
CA ILE A 340 20.03 10.30 20.21
C ILE A 340 19.12 9.99 21.42
N PRO A 341 18.17 10.87 21.78
CA PRO A 341 17.21 10.62 22.87
C PRO A 341 16.18 9.55 22.48
N PHE A 342 15.40 9.05 23.43
CA PHE A 342 14.33 8.09 23.14
C PHE A 342 13.22 8.70 22.28
N PHE A 343 12.89 8.04 21.17
CA PHE A 343 11.70 8.28 20.37
C PHE A 343 10.75 7.09 20.46
N SER A 344 9.46 7.36 20.69
CA SER A 344 8.43 6.32 20.77
C SER A 344 8.03 5.75 19.41
N THR A 345 8.44 6.37 18.30
CA THR A 345 8.22 5.87 16.93
C THR A 345 9.54 5.88 16.16
N ILE A 346 9.83 4.77 15.50
CA ILE A 346 10.96 4.60 14.59
C ILE A 346 10.43 4.29 13.19
N GLY A 347 10.88 5.07 12.20
CA GLY A 347 10.74 4.75 10.79
C GLY A 347 11.86 3.85 10.31
N VAL A 348 11.55 2.82 9.52
CA VAL A 348 12.52 1.98 8.83
C VAL A 348 12.31 2.13 7.33
N TYR A 349 13.38 2.39 6.58
CA TYR A 349 13.40 2.38 5.11
C TYR A 349 14.25 1.21 4.61
N ILE A 350 13.81 0.58 3.53
CA ILE A 350 14.60 -0.36 2.73
C ILE A 350 14.61 0.08 1.27
N ASP A 351 15.79 0.08 0.66
CA ASP A 351 16.00 0.03 -0.77
C ASP A 351 16.70 -1.30 -1.09
N GLN A 352 15.90 -2.35 -1.34
CA GLN A 352 16.42 -3.70 -1.52
C GLN A 352 17.31 -3.81 -2.79
N PRO A 353 16.97 -3.19 -3.93
CA PRO A 353 17.87 -3.08 -5.09
C PRO A 353 19.20 -2.37 -4.82
N ALA A 354 19.26 -1.44 -3.85
CA ALA A 354 20.50 -0.76 -3.45
C ALA A 354 21.25 -1.45 -2.31
N GLY A 355 20.65 -2.46 -1.66
CA GLY A 355 21.20 -3.12 -0.47
C GLY A 355 21.22 -2.23 0.78
N ILE A 356 20.29 -1.27 0.89
CA ILE A 356 20.25 -0.28 1.98
C ILE A 356 19.07 -0.58 2.91
N ILE A 357 19.35 -0.65 4.22
CA ILE A 357 18.38 -0.41 5.28
C ILE A 357 18.75 0.88 6.01
N SER A 358 17.77 1.65 6.49
CA SER A 358 18.00 2.91 7.22
C SER A 358 16.91 3.14 8.27
N TYR A 359 17.30 3.76 9.38
CA TYR A 359 16.44 3.97 10.54
C TYR A 359 16.33 5.47 10.87
N TYR A 360 15.13 5.92 11.22
CA TYR A 360 14.81 7.33 11.46
C TYR A 360 14.06 7.49 12.78
N ALA A 361 14.50 8.45 13.58
CA ALA A 361 13.72 8.95 14.70
C ALA A 361 12.51 9.74 14.19
N VAL A 362 11.31 9.41 14.68
CA VAL A 362 10.07 10.11 14.28
C VAL A 362 9.56 10.98 15.43
N THR A 363 9.56 12.29 15.21
CA THR A 363 9.11 13.33 16.15
C THR A 363 7.65 13.69 15.93
N CYS A 364 6.80 13.42 16.92
CA CYS A 364 5.40 13.86 16.92
C CYS A 364 5.24 15.29 17.49
N GLU A 365 5.85 16.31 16.87
CA GLU A 365 5.64 17.71 17.27
C GLU A 365 5.14 18.61 16.12
N GLY A 366 3.87 18.99 16.21
CA GLY A 366 3.29 20.09 15.44
C GLY A 366 3.56 21.46 16.09
N THR A 367 4.82 21.79 16.34
CA THR A 367 5.23 23.12 16.85
C THR A 367 6.58 23.54 16.29
N GLN A 368 6.69 24.80 15.83
CA GLN A 368 7.99 25.37 15.43
C GLN A 368 8.94 25.49 16.62
N ARG A 369 10.12 24.88 16.52
CA ARG A 369 11.40 25.44 17.00
C ARG A 369 12.50 25.14 15.98
N GLU A 370 13.51 26.00 15.95
CA GLU A 370 14.65 26.00 15.03
C GLU A 370 15.74 24.98 15.45
#